data_AF-A0A7S4DWV4-F1
#
_entry.id   AF-A0A7S4DWV4-F1
#
_cell.length_a   1.000
_cell.length_b   1.000
_cell.length_c   1.000
_cell.angle_alpha   90.00
_cell.angle_beta   90.00
_cell.angle_gamma   90.00
#
_symmetry.space_group_name_H-M   'P 1'
#
loop_
_entity.id
_entity.type
_entity.pdbx_description
1 polymer ?
#
loop_
_entity_poly.entity_id
_entity_poly.type
_entity_poly.pdbx_seq_one_letter_code
_entity_poly.pdbx_strand_id
1 'polypeptide(L)'
;APYPSFEHLSHDEVNRGHWMIEASAVARWFEEKVPKQMTKAVLYRSQRQADCIEAEFKSRGFRCVRLKSNELFKKKEIRDAMAYLRLAADTHDMSALERIYSVPTRRLGLKGWEEVKAKAAQAHKHVADFLLDLLNNETTGEPDSKKPSRDSPRLDTPGDPGGATEDGPGDDGEKYPQISKRALPGALNLAHVLQRLKDVGGELRGENVDFGEIVRRILDISCLPKGEELEQFQSLANSFAPGWAHFSGDATRVAEVIVEFVSHVAVVRSSEKDLEEEGGPDSVVLGTLHAAKGLEFDAVAIIGCNENNIPHYYTQTDEQYAEERRVLYVGMTRARKLLLVSALSRGQPSRFLVPGERLDE
;
A
#
# COMPACT_ATOMS: atom_id res chain seq x y z
N ALA A 1 -7.31 -36.17 -20.36
CA ALA A 1 -7.54 -36.55 -18.96
C ALA A 1 -8.73 -35.75 -18.43
N PRO A 2 -9.65 -36.33 -17.65
CA PRO A 2 -10.74 -35.54 -17.09
C PRO A 2 -10.17 -34.61 -16.01
N TYR A 3 -10.47 -33.32 -16.11
CA TYR A 3 -10.08 -32.34 -15.10
C TYR A 3 -10.72 -32.70 -13.74
N PRO A 4 -10.01 -32.53 -12.62
CA PRO A 4 -10.54 -32.86 -11.29
C PRO A 4 -11.74 -31.96 -10.95
N SER A 5 -12.71 -32.51 -10.23
CA SER A 5 -13.92 -31.82 -9.77
C SER A 5 -13.56 -30.60 -8.89
N PHE A 6 -14.20 -29.46 -9.19
CA PHE A 6 -13.93 -28.14 -8.61
C PHE A 6 -14.34 -27.96 -7.13
N GLU A 7 -14.74 -29.02 -6.42
CA GLU A 7 -15.39 -28.92 -5.10
C GLU A 7 -14.42 -28.67 -3.92
N HIS A 8 -13.11 -28.76 -4.12
CA HIS A 8 -12.10 -28.57 -3.07
C HIS A 8 -11.06 -27.47 -3.34
N LEU A 9 -11.23 -26.70 -4.42
CA LEU A 9 -10.29 -25.65 -4.79
C LEU A 9 -10.69 -24.32 -4.13
N SER A 10 -9.72 -23.62 -3.56
CA SER A 10 -9.89 -22.24 -3.13
C SER A 10 -10.35 -21.37 -4.32
N HIS A 11 -11.07 -20.28 -4.05
CA HIS A 11 -11.53 -19.34 -5.09
C HIS A 11 -10.39 -18.90 -6.02
N ASP A 12 -9.19 -18.78 -5.45
CA ASP A 12 -7.96 -18.45 -6.14
C ASP A 12 -7.46 -19.55 -7.08
N GLU A 13 -7.52 -20.81 -6.68
CA GLU A 13 -7.14 -21.96 -7.53
C GLU A 13 -8.10 -22.15 -8.69
N VAL A 14 -9.41 -21.92 -8.48
CA VAL A 14 -10.42 -21.93 -9.54
C VAL A 14 -10.13 -20.83 -10.56
N ASN A 15 -9.89 -19.60 -10.09
CA ASN A 15 -9.55 -18.46 -10.95
C ASN A 15 -8.24 -18.68 -11.71
N ARG A 16 -7.25 -19.32 -11.09
CA ARG A 16 -6.00 -19.70 -11.74
C ARG A 16 -6.23 -20.59 -12.96
N GLY A 17 -7.05 -21.62 -12.82
CA GLY A 17 -7.42 -22.51 -13.92
C GLY A 17 -8.13 -21.76 -15.06
N HIS A 18 -9.03 -20.84 -14.72
CA HIS A 18 -9.71 -20.00 -15.71
C HIS A 18 -8.73 -19.12 -16.50
N TRP A 19 -7.81 -18.43 -15.84
CA TRP A 19 -6.83 -17.60 -16.52
C TRP A 19 -5.89 -18.40 -17.42
N MET A 20 -5.54 -19.63 -17.05
CA MET A 20 -4.74 -20.51 -17.91
C MET A 20 -5.48 -20.89 -19.19
N ILE A 21 -6.76 -21.28 -19.09
CA ILE A 21 -7.58 -21.62 -20.27
C ILE A 21 -7.70 -20.41 -21.20
N GLU A 22 -8.01 -19.25 -20.64
CA GLU A 22 -8.17 -18.02 -21.40
C GLU A 22 -6.84 -17.58 -22.03
N ALA A 23 -5.72 -17.66 -21.30
CA ALA A 23 -4.40 -17.36 -21.82
C ALA A 23 -4.01 -18.29 -22.98
N SER A 24 -4.39 -19.57 -22.90
CA SER A 24 -4.15 -20.54 -23.98
C SER A 24 -4.93 -20.17 -25.26
N ALA A 25 -6.16 -19.66 -25.13
CA ALA A 25 -6.95 -19.19 -26.26
C ALA A 25 -6.37 -17.91 -26.87
N VAL A 26 -5.95 -16.95 -26.03
CA VAL A 26 -5.29 -15.72 -26.48
C VAL A 26 -3.96 -16.02 -27.18
N ALA A 27 -3.18 -16.96 -26.66
CA ALA A 27 -1.92 -17.38 -27.28
C ALA A 27 -2.16 -17.98 -28.68
N ARG A 28 -3.19 -18.82 -28.86
CA ARG A 28 -3.60 -19.32 -30.19
C ARG A 28 -3.99 -18.18 -31.13
N TRP A 29 -4.74 -17.20 -30.63
CA TRP A 29 -5.09 -16.03 -31.44
C TRP A 29 -3.85 -15.27 -31.91
N PHE A 30 -2.82 -15.11 -31.06
CA PHE A 30 -1.55 -14.53 -31.48
C PHE A 30 -0.84 -15.38 -32.55
N GLU A 31 -0.84 -16.71 -32.40
CA GLU A 31 -0.23 -17.63 -33.38
C GLU A 31 -0.92 -17.54 -34.76
N GLU A 32 -2.26 -17.45 -34.77
CA GLU A 32 -3.07 -17.57 -36.00
C GLU A 32 -3.34 -16.23 -36.69
N LYS A 33 -3.57 -15.17 -35.92
CA LYS A 33 -4.12 -13.91 -36.44
C LYS A 33 -3.13 -12.75 -36.40
N VAL A 34 -2.04 -12.85 -35.63
CA VAL A 34 -1.13 -11.73 -35.41
C VAL A 34 0.21 -11.98 -36.11
N PRO A 35 0.55 -11.21 -37.17
CA PRO A 35 1.82 -11.35 -37.86
C PRO A 35 3.03 -11.18 -36.94
N LYS A 36 4.11 -11.94 -37.20
CA LYS A 36 5.31 -11.93 -36.36
C LYS A 36 5.92 -10.54 -36.20
N GLN A 37 5.92 -9.72 -37.23
CA GLN A 37 6.48 -8.36 -37.21
C GLN A 37 5.68 -7.36 -36.35
N MET A 38 4.45 -7.67 -35.95
CA MET A 38 3.65 -6.79 -35.10
C MET A 38 4.15 -6.84 -33.66
N THR A 39 4.19 -5.67 -33.00
CA THR A 39 4.36 -5.59 -31.55
C THR A 39 3.10 -6.12 -30.86
N LYS A 40 3.28 -6.95 -29.84
CA LYS A 40 2.21 -7.72 -29.18
C LYS A 40 2.17 -7.39 -27.70
N ALA A 41 0.98 -7.20 -27.15
CA ALA A 41 0.80 -7.07 -25.70
C ALA A 41 -0.42 -7.85 -25.18
N VAL A 42 -0.29 -8.42 -23.98
CA VAL A 42 -1.38 -8.95 -23.19
C VAL A 42 -1.55 -8.06 -21.97
N LEU A 43 -2.74 -7.47 -21.85
CA LEU A 43 -3.13 -6.62 -20.75
C LEU A 43 -4.13 -7.33 -19.85
N TYR A 44 -3.91 -7.27 -18.54
CA TYR A 44 -4.76 -7.90 -17.53
C TYR A 44 -5.10 -6.91 -16.40
N ARG A 45 -6.06 -7.25 -15.53
CA ARG A 45 -6.46 -6.35 -14.43
C ARG A 45 -5.49 -6.40 -13.26
N SER A 46 -5.09 -7.61 -12.87
CA SER A 46 -4.37 -7.89 -11.62
C SER A 46 -3.08 -8.65 -11.89
N GLN A 47 -2.02 -8.33 -11.12
CA GLN A 47 -0.73 -9.01 -11.23
C GLN A 47 -0.82 -10.51 -10.92
N ARG A 48 -1.86 -10.95 -10.22
CA ARG A 48 -2.16 -12.36 -9.96
C ARG A 48 -2.35 -13.19 -11.24
N GLN A 49 -2.76 -12.54 -12.33
CA GLN A 49 -2.93 -13.18 -13.63
C GLN A 49 -1.57 -13.40 -14.34
N ALA A 50 -0.56 -12.59 -14.01
CA ALA A 50 0.70 -12.51 -14.77
C ALA A 50 1.44 -13.85 -14.86
N ASP A 51 1.62 -14.54 -13.73
CA ASP A 51 2.35 -15.81 -13.69
C ASP A 51 1.67 -16.90 -14.54
N CYS A 52 0.33 -16.94 -14.51
CA CYS A 52 -0.44 -17.94 -15.25
C CYS A 52 -0.41 -17.68 -16.76
N ILE A 53 -0.57 -16.41 -17.14
CA ILE A 53 -0.48 -15.98 -18.53
C ILE A 53 0.93 -16.25 -19.06
N GLU A 54 1.96 -15.84 -18.31
CA GLU A 54 3.34 -16.02 -18.72
C GLU A 54 3.72 -17.49 -18.88
N ALA A 55 3.33 -18.35 -17.93
CA ALA A 55 3.59 -19.78 -18.02
C ALA A 55 2.99 -20.38 -19.30
N GLU A 56 1.76 -19.99 -19.65
CA GLU A 56 1.07 -20.52 -20.81
C GLU A 56 1.57 -19.94 -22.14
N PHE A 57 2.01 -18.69 -22.17
CA PHE A 57 2.66 -18.12 -23.34
C PHE A 57 4.06 -18.72 -23.56
N LYS A 58 4.84 -18.90 -22.48
CA LYS A 58 6.16 -19.54 -22.55
C LYS A 58 6.07 -21.01 -22.97
N SER A 59 5.06 -21.76 -22.51
CA SER A 59 4.85 -23.15 -22.91
C SER A 59 4.61 -23.30 -24.43
N ARG A 60 4.16 -22.24 -25.09
CA ARG A 60 3.91 -22.13 -26.53
C ARG A 60 5.04 -21.46 -27.33
N GLY A 61 6.14 -21.12 -26.67
CA GLY A 61 7.33 -20.57 -27.33
C GLY A 61 7.37 -19.05 -27.45
N PHE A 62 6.41 -18.32 -26.87
CA PHE A 62 6.49 -16.86 -26.80
C PHE A 62 7.52 -16.44 -25.76
N ARG A 63 8.34 -15.44 -26.09
CA ARG A 63 9.16 -14.76 -25.09
C ARG A 63 8.30 -13.70 -24.42
N CYS A 64 8.19 -13.72 -23.10
CA CYS A 64 7.31 -12.81 -22.36
C CYS A 64 8.13 -11.76 -21.63
N VAL A 65 7.72 -10.50 -21.77
CA VAL A 65 8.37 -9.35 -21.15
C VAL A 65 7.36 -8.62 -20.29
N ARG A 66 7.53 -8.59 -18.97
CA ARG A 66 6.58 -7.91 -18.08
C ARG A 66 6.79 -6.39 -18.08
N LEU A 67 5.74 -5.61 -18.32
CA LEU A 67 5.68 -4.18 -18.02
C LEU A 67 5.83 -4.01 -16.52
N LYS A 68 6.96 -3.40 -16.14
CA LYS A 68 7.27 -3.14 -14.73
C LYS A 68 6.66 -1.82 -14.32
N SER A 69 5.84 -1.82 -13.29
CA SER A 69 5.42 -0.62 -12.56
C SER A 69 6.57 -0.02 -11.71
N ASN A 70 7.83 -0.12 -12.14
CA ASN A 70 9.01 0.30 -11.34
C ASN A 70 9.24 1.82 -11.36
N GLU A 71 8.77 2.52 -12.39
CA GLU A 71 8.67 3.98 -12.42
C GLU A 71 7.91 4.52 -11.21
N LEU A 72 6.82 3.84 -10.84
CA LEU A 72 5.94 4.22 -9.74
C LEU A 72 6.74 4.36 -8.43
N PHE A 73 7.54 3.35 -8.10
CA PHE A 73 8.30 3.35 -6.85
C PHE A 73 9.49 4.32 -6.82
N LYS A 74 9.88 4.90 -7.97
CA LYS A 74 10.88 5.98 -8.04
C LYS A 74 10.25 7.35 -7.73
N LYS A 75 8.93 7.51 -7.97
CA LYS A 75 8.20 8.75 -7.67
C LYS A 75 8.32 9.11 -6.20
N LYS A 76 8.33 10.41 -5.92
CA LYS A 76 8.59 10.92 -4.56
C LYS A 76 7.45 10.50 -3.63
N GLU A 77 6.22 10.66 -4.09
CA GLU A 77 4.95 10.36 -3.44
C GLU A 77 4.91 8.90 -2.98
N ILE A 78 5.34 7.97 -3.83
CA ILE A 78 5.37 6.54 -3.52
C ILE A 78 6.45 6.19 -2.53
N ARG A 79 7.64 6.80 -2.65
CA ARG A 79 8.70 6.60 -1.64
C ARG A 79 8.29 7.14 -0.27
N ASP A 80 7.53 8.23 -0.25
CA ASP A 80 6.99 8.81 0.98
C ASP A 80 5.91 7.88 1.57
N ALA A 81 4.97 7.37 0.76
CA ALA A 81 4.01 6.35 1.17
C ALA A 81 4.68 5.07 1.71
N MET A 82 5.72 4.57 1.03
CA MET A 82 6.48 3.40 1.49
C MET A 82 7.17 3.63 2.84
N ALA A 83 7.59 4.86 3.15
CA ALA A 83 8.13 5.18 4.47
C ALA A 83 7.04 5.17 5.55
N TYR A 84 5.82 5.61 5.25
CA TYR A 84 4.68 5.45 6.16
C TYR A 84 4.35 3.98 6.45
N LEU A 85 4.33 3.13 5.42
CA LEU A 85 4.14 1.70 5.59
C LEU A 85 5.23 1.10 6.49
N ARG A 86 6.50 1.41 6.20
CA ARG A 86 7.63 0.93 7.01
C ARG A 86 7.52 1.35 8.47
N LEU A 87 7.11 2.58 8.76
CA LEU A 87 6.91 3.05 10.13
C LEU A 87 5.71 2.40 10.84
N ALA A 88 4.70 1.96 10.10
CA ALA A 88 3.60 1.19 10.67
C ALA A 88 4.03 -0.25 11.02
N ALA A 89 4.99 -0.82 10.29
CA ALA A 89 5.58 -2.12 10.60
C ALA A 89 6.64 -2.04 11.70
N ASP A 90 7.48 -1.01 11.65
CA ASP A 90 8.57 -0.76 12.59
C ASP A 90 8.72 0.75 12.83
N THR A 91 8.24 1.23 13.98
CA THR A 91 8.37 2.64 14.38
C THR A 91 9.83 3.04 14.58
N HIS A 92 10.75 2.08 14.72
CA HIS A 92 12.17 2.34 14.93
C HIS A 92 12.95 2.51 13.61
N ASP A 93 12.27 2.47 12.46
CA ASP A 93 12.88 2.74 11.16
C ASP A 93 13.29 4.22 10.99
N MET A 94 14.52 4.53 11.39
CA MET A 94 15.05 5.89 11.37
C MET A 94 15.12 6.48 9.95
N SER A 95 15.39 5.65 8.93
CA SER A 95 15.45 6.11 7.53
C SER A 95 14.07 6.53 7.02
N ALA A 96 13.03 5.77 7.38
CA ALA A 96 11.65 6.13 7.08
C ALA A 96 11.21 7.39 7.85
N LEU A 97 11.61 7.51 9.13
CA LEU A 97 11.28 8.67 9.97
C LEU A 97 11.92 9.97 9.44
N GLU A 98 13.20 9.93 9.06
CA GLU A 98 13.89 11.08 8.45
C GLU A 98 13.33 11.45 7.08
N ARG A 99 12.65 10.53 6.40
CA ARG A 99 11.98 10.82 5.14
C ARG A 99 10.68 11.60 5.35
N ILE A 100 9.92 11.26 6.39
CA ILE A 100 8.54 11.75 6.57
C ILE A 100 8.36 12.82 7.66
N TYR A 101 9.39 13.12 8.47
CA TYR A 101 9.25 14.06 9.60
C TYR A 101 8.59 15.41 9.23
N SER A 102 8.77 15.86 7.98
CA SER A 102 8.19 17.11 7.45
C SER A 102 7.30 16.94 6.20
N VAL A 103 6.91 15.70 5.84
CA VAL A 103 6.13 15.41 4.64
C VAL A 103 4.81 14.71 4.99
N PRO A 104 3.62 15.35 4.85
CA PRO A 104 3.41 16.75 4.50
C PRO A 104 3.91 17.70 5.61
N THR A 105 3.95 19.00 5.33
CA THR A 105 4.54 20.00 6.24
C THR A 105 3.93 19.97 7.64
N ARG A 106 4.72 19.58 8.65
CA ARG A 106 4.29 19.43 10.06
C ARG A 106 4.70 20.56 10.99
N ARG A 107 5.16 21.70 10.47
CA ARG A 107 5.81 22.78 11.25
C ARG A 107 7.11 22.33 11.95
N LEU A 108 7.67 21.19 11.54
CA LEU A 108 8.96 20.69 12.00
C LEU A 108 9.99 20.88 10.89
N GLY A 109 10.83 21.90 11.03
CA GLY A 109 11.95 22.15 10.11
C GLY A 109 13.21 21.37 10.54
N LEU A 110 14.26 21.42 9.70
CA LEU A 110 15.53 20.71 9.96
C LEU A 110 16.11 20.98 11.36
N LYS A 111 16.17 22.25 11.79
CA LYS A 111 16.69 22.63 13.11
C LYS A 111 15.88 22.01 14.26
N GLY A 112 14.55 21.96 14.12
CA GLY A 112 13.68 21.34 15.12
C GLY A 112 13.81 19.82 15.11
N TRP A 113 14.04 19.21 13.94
CA TRP A 113 14.32 17.79 13.81
C TRP A 113 15.66 17.40 14.47
N GLU A 114 16.72 18.16 14.23
CA GLU A 114 18.02 17.96 14.89
C GLU A 114 17.91 18.11 16.41
N GLU A 115 17.11 19.08 16.88
CA GLU A 115 16.82 19.24 18.30
C GLU A 115 16.13 18.01 18.89
N VAL A 116 15.08 17.48 18.23
CA VAL A 116 14.41 16.23 18.64
C VAL A 116 15.41 15.08 18.75
N LYS A 117 16.27 14.88 17.75
CA LYS A 117 17.28 13.81 17.76
C LYS A 117 18.27 13.98 18.91
N ALA A 118 18.75 15.20 19.14
CA ALA A 118 19.68 15.49 20.23
C ALA A 118 19.03 15.25 21.61
N LYS A 119 17.75 15.60 21.76
CA LYS A 119 16.99 15.39 23.00
C LYS A 119 16.66 13.92 23.26
N ALA A 120 16.32 13.16 22.22
CA ALA A 120 16.16 11.71 22.31
C ALA A 120 17.47 11.02 22.74
N ALA A 121 18.61 11.45 22.16
CA ALA A 121 19.93 10.96 22.54
C ALA A 121 20.29 11.30 24.00
N GLN A 122 19.99 12.52 24.46
CA GLN A 122 20.14 12.92 25.87
C GLN A 122 19.30 12.06 26.82
N ALA A 123 18.10 11.67 26.39
CA ALA A 123 17.22 10.78 27.13
C ALA A 123 17.60 9.29 27.02
N HIS A 124 18.65 8.94 26.28
CA HIS A 124 19.02 7.56 25.95
C HIS A 124 17.88 6.73 25.34
N LYS A 125 17.03 7.36 24.52
CA LYS A 125 15.85 6.74 23.89
C LYS A 125 15.95 6.72 22.37
N HIS A 126 15.23 5.79 21.76
CA HIS A 126 14.99 5.88 20.33
C HIS A 126 14.15 7.12 20.02
N VAL A 127 14.34 7.73 18.85
CA VAL A 127 13.66 8.99 18.49
C VAL A 127 12.14 8.80 18.50
N ALA A 128 11.65 7.66 18.02
CA ALA A 128 10.23 7.32 18.05
C ALA A 128 9.67 7.24 19.48
N ASP A 129 10.37 6.53 20.38
CA ASP A 129 9.95 6.38 21.78
C ASP A 129 9.95 7.73 22.51
N PHE A 130 10.98 8.55 22.29
CA PHE A 130 11.05 9.90 22.81
C PHE A 130 9.87 10.77 22.32
N LEU A 131 9.52 10.67 21.02
CA LEU A 131 8.37 11.39 20.48
C LEU A 131 7.05 10.93 21.10
N LEU A 132 6.85 9.61 21.28
CA LEU A 132 5.64 9.06 21.90
C LEU A 132 5.52 9.47 23.37
N ASP A 133 6.63 9.49 24.11
CA ASP A 133 6.65 9.95 25.49
C ASP A 133 6.29 11.44 25.64
N LEU A 134 6.65 12.28 24.66
CA LEU A 134 6.25 13.69 24.67
C LEU A 134 4.72 13.85 24.70
N LEU A 135 3.97 12.97 24.03
CA LEU A 135 2.50 12.99 24.06
C LEU A 135 1.98 12.69 25.47
N ASN A 136 2.54 11.65 26.11
CA ASN A 136 2.13 11.24 27.44
C ASN A 136 2.42 12.33 28.48
N ASN A 137 3.51 13.08 28.31
CA ASN A 137 3.91 14.16 29.20
C ASN A 137 3.16 15.48 28.98
N GLU A 138 2.59 15.72 27.79
CA GLU A 138 1.63 16.81 27.60
C GLU A 138 0.28 16.53 28.27
N THR A 139 -0.17 15.26 28.24
CA THR A 139 -1.43 14.88 28.90
C THR A 139 -1.38 14.90 30.42
N THR A 140 -0.20 14.92 31.03
CA THR A 140 0.01 14.96 32.49
C THR A 140 0.42 16.34 33.02
N GLY A 141 0.49 17.37 32.17
CA GLY A 141 0.85 18.73 32.57
C GLY A 141 -0.24 19.43 33.39
N GLU A 142 0.00 19.59 34.69
CA GLU A 142 -0.76 20.48 35.57
C GLU A 142 -0.97 21.87 34.94
N PRO A 143 -2.17 22.46 35.04
CA PRO A 143 -2.41 23.82 34.56
C PRO A 143 -1.64 24.82 35.43
N ASP A 144 -0.75 25.55 34.79
CA ASP A 144 -0.02 26.71 35.29
C ASP A 144 -1.01 27.74 35.89
N SER A 145 -1.24 27.69 37.21
CA SER A 145 -2.16 28.58 37.91
C SER A 145 -1.41 29.71 38.62
N LYS A 146 -1.11 30.77 37.87
CA LYS A 146 -0.85 32.11 38.43
C LYS A 146 -2.11 32.99 38.38
N LYS A 147 -2.90 32.93 39.47
CA LYS A 147 -3.67 34.00 40.22
C LYS A 147 -4.79 34.79 39.50
N PRO A 148 -5.88 35.26 40.19
CA PRO A 148 -5.82 36.08 41.41
C PRO A 148 -6.87 35.83 42.52
N SER A 149 -6.67 36.55 43.63
CA SER A 149 -7.39 36.60 44.90
C SER A 149 -8.91 36.75 44.86
N ARG A 150 -9.60 36.10 45.82
CA ARG A 150 -10.84 36.61 46.43
C ARG A 150 -11.02 36.03 47.86
N ASP A 151 -11.02 36.94 48.82
CA ASP A 151 -11.71 36.97 50.12
C ASP A 151 -12.11 35.64 50.82
N SER A 152 -11.38 35.32 51.91
CA SER A 152 -11.78 34.97 53.31
C SER A 152 -13.05 34.13 53.61
N PRO A 153 -13.16 33.39 54.77
CA PRO A 153 -12.37 33.54 56.00
C PRO A 153 -11.86 32.24 56.68
N ARG A 154 -10.99 32.49 57.66
CA ARG A 154 -10.34 31.59 58.63
C ARG A 154 -11.32 30.68 59.39
N LEU A 155 -10.86 29.46 59.67
CA LEU A 155 -11.15 28.77 60.94
C LEU A 155 -9.82 28.34 61.58
N ASP A 156 -9.60 28.79 62.81
CA ASP A 156 -8.52 28.39 63.70
C ASP A 156 -8.83 27.02 64.32
N THR A 157 -7.86 26.11 64.35
CA THR A 157 -7.70 25.16 65.47
C THR A 157 -6.20 24.96 65.79
N PRO A 158 -5.82 24.85 67.07
CA PRO A 158 -4.42 24.77 67.50
C PRO A 158 -3.98 23.35 67.90
N GLY A 159 -2.71 23.04 67.59
CA GLY A 159 -1.85 22.15 68.39
C GLY A 159 -1.61 20.74 67.86
N ASP A 160 -0.39 20.46 67.36
CA ASP A 160 0.58 19.59 68.07
C ASP A 160 1.99 19.74 67.45
N PRO A 161 3.09 19.73 68.23
CA PRO A 161 4.45 19.77 67.71
C PRO A 161 5.17 18.42 67.84
N GLY A 162 5.81 17.97 66.75
CA GLY A 162 6.96 17.07 66.84
C GLY A 162 6.86 15.79 66.01
N GLY A 163 7.91 15.50 65.24
CA GLY A 163 8.12 14.18 64.65
C GLY A 163 8.97 14.18 63.39
N ALA A 164 10.29 14.11 63.59
CA ALA A 164 11.29 13.41 62.79
C ALA A 164 11.19 13.38 61.25
N THR A 165 12.21 13.97 60.66
CA THR A 165 12.87 13.58 59.41
C THR A 165 12.87 12.06 59.17
N GLU A 166 12.29 11.62 58.05
CA GLU A 166 12.71 10.40 57.38
C GLU A 166 12.91 10.71 55.89
N ASP A 167 14.18 10.63 55.49
CA ASP A 167 14.66 10.68 54.11
C ASP A 167 14.02 9.54 53.30
N GLY A 168 13.00 9.87 52.51
CA GLY A 168 12.61 9.07 51.36
C GLY A 168 13.62 9.25 50.23
N PRO A 169 13.88 8.23 49.40
CA PRO A 169 14.86 8.35 48.32
C PRO A 169 14.41 9.47 47.38
N GLY A 170 15.34 10.37 47.07
CA GLY A 170 15.10 11.52 46.20
C GLY A 170 14.41 11.07 44.91
N ASP A 171 13.15 11.50 44.76
CA ASP A 171 12.54 11.67 43.46
C ASP A 171 13.26 12.85 42.81
N ASP A 172 14.45 12.57 42.30
CA ASP A 172 15.19 13.43 41.42
C ASP A 172 14.38 13.45 40.13
N GLY A 173 13.32 14.26 40.09
CA GLY A 173 12.47 14.46 38.93
C GLY A 173 13.34 14.88 37.76
N GLU A 174 13.85 13.90 37.01
CA GLU A 174 14.65 14.07 35.81
C GLU A 174 13.76 14.83 34.84
N LYS A 175 13.99 16.15 34.81
CA LYS A 175 13.24 17.09 34.00
C LYS A 175 13.31 16.63 32.56
N TYR A 176 12.21 16.05 32.07
CA TYR A 176 12.15 15.47 30.73
C TYR A 176 12.74 16.45 29.71
N PRO A 177 13.67 16.03 28.83
CA PRO A 177 14.42 16.97 28.01
C PRO A 177 13.49 17.86 27.18
N GLN A 178 13.45 19.14 27.53
CA GLN A 178 12.50 20.08 26.95
C GLN A 178 12.88 20.43 25.51
N ILE A 179 11.95 20.27 24.58
CA ILE A 179 12.03 20.79 23.22
C ILE A 179 11.68 22.28 23.24
N SER A 180 12.34 23.07 22.40
CA SER A 180 12.02 24.48 22.21
C SER A 180 10.55 24.69 21.85
N LYS A 181 9.96 25.79 22.34
CA LYS A 181 8.57 26.21 22.02
C LYS A 181 8.29 26.29 20.52
N ARG A 182 9.34 26.45 19.70
CA ARG A 182 9.26 26.52 18.24
C ARG A 182 9.13 25.14 17.59
N ALA A 183 9.86 24.13 18.08
CA ALA A 183 9.87 22.79 17.51
C ALA A 183 8.79 21.86 18.13
N LEU A 184 8.35 22.16 19.35
CA LEU A 184 7.38 21.36 20.11
C LEU A 184 6.09 21.05 19.32
N PRO A 185 5.38 22.02 18.70
CA PRO A 185 4.16 21.70 17.95
C PRO A 185 4.39 20.71 16.81
N GLY A 186 5.54 20.80 16.14
CA GLY A 186 5.88 19.90 15.04
C GLY A 186 6.28 18.51 15.52
N ALA A 187 6.98 18.41 16.65
CA ALA A 187 7.31 17.15 17.29
C ALA A 187 6.05 16.40 17.73
N LEU A 188 5.08 17.10 18.33
CA LEU A 188 3.80 16.51 18.77
C LEU A 188 2.95 16.05 17.59
N ASN A 189 2.90 16.83 16.51
CA ASN A 189 2.20 16.40 15.29
C ASN A 189 2.81 15.11 14.72
N LEU A 190 4.13 14.99 14.72
CA LEU A 190 4.81 13.78 14.29
C LEU A 190 4.54 12.61 15.25
N ALA A 191 4.56 12.86 16.56
CA ALA A 191 4.25 11.86 17.57
C ALA A 191 2.82 11.32 17.43
N HIS A 192 1.82 12.18 17.23
CA HIS A 192 0.43 11.75 17.00
C HIS A 192 0.32 10.84 15.77
N VAL A 193 1.05 11.15 14.69
CA VAL A 193 1.09 10.29 13.50
C VAL A 193 1.71 8.93 13.84
N LEU A 194 2.83 8.89 14.55
CA LEU A 194 3.47 7.63 14.97
C LEU A 194 2.56 6.78 15.84
N GLN A 195 1.85 7.40 16.80
CA GLN A 195 0.89 6.70 17.65
C GLN A 195 -0.22 6.07 16.80
N ARG A 196 -0.81 6.83 15.87
CA ARG A 196 -1.84 6.31 14.97
C ARG A 196 -1.34 5.20 14.06
N LEU A 197 -0.10 5.27 13.55
CA LEU A 197 0.49 4.20 12.75
C LEU A 197 0.67 2.91 13.55
N LYS A 198 1.11 3.03 14.82
CA LYS A 198 1.25 1.89 15.74
C LYS A 198 -0.10 1.22 16.04
N ASP A 199 -1.16 2.03 16.11
CA ASP A 199 -2.50 1.55 16.44
C ASP A 199 -3.27 0.97 15.24
N VAL A 200 -2.74 1.05 14.01
CA VAL A 200 -3.40 0.55 12.78
C VAL A 200 -3.87 -0.90 12.95
N GLY A 201 -3.02 -1.79 13.49
CA GLY A 201 -3.45 -3.16 13.77
C GLY A 201 -4.48 -3.24 14.90
N GLY A 202 -4.25 -2.52 16.00
CA GLY A 202 -5.17 -2.51 17.14
C GLY A 202 -6.61 -2.09 16.80
N GLU A 203 -6.79 -1.19 15.83
CA GLU A 203 -8.08 -0.69 15.34
C GLU A 203 -8.77 -1.60 14.31
N LEU A 204 -8.05 -2.55 13.71
CA LEU A 204 -8.52 -3.43 12.65
C LEU A 204 -9.04 -4.79 13.16
N ARG A 205 -9.42 -4.89 14.44
CA ARG A 205 -9.91 -6.13 15.08
C ARG A 205 -11.15 -6.68 14.34
N GLY A 206 -10.90 -7.60 13.42
CA GLY A 206 -11.87 -8.38 12.66
C GLY A 206 -11.17 -9.58 12.02
N GLU A 207 -11.94 -10.60 11.62
CA GLU A 207 -11.39 -11.88 11.11
C GLU A 207 -10.84 -11.79 9.68
N ASN A 208 -11.10 -10.70 8.94
CA ASN A 208 -10.78 -10.58 7.51
C ASN A 208 -10.26 -9.17 7.16
N VAL A 209 -8.99 -8.88 7.44
CA VAL A 209 -8.35 -7.62 7.05
C VAL A 209 -7.62 -7.81 5.71
N ASP A 210 -7.97 -7.02 4.69
CA ASP A 210 -7.26 -6.96 3.40
C ASP A 210 -6.05 -6.00 3.53
N PHE A 211 -4.92 -6.35 2.91
CA PHE A 211 -3.76 -5.48 2.84
C PHE A 211 -4.05 -4.13 2.17
N GLY A 212 -4.94 -4.13 1.18
CA GLY A 212 -5.46 -2.92 0.57
C GLY A 212 -6.04 -1.95 1.61
N GLU A 213 -6.83 -2.46 2.56
CA GLU A 213 -7.43 -1.65 3.63
C GLU A 213 -6.38 -1.09 4.60
N ILE A 214 -5.34 -1.89 4.92
CA ILE A 214 -4.20 -1.45 5.73
C ILE A 214 -3.49 -0.27 5.05
N VAL A 215 -3.17 -0.42 3.76
CA VAL A 215 -2.50 0.64 2.98
C VAL A 215 -3.38 1.89 2.91
N ARG A 216 -4.69 1.72 2.65
CA ARG A 216 -5.64 2.84 2.60
C ARG A 216 -5.65 3.63 3.90
N ARG A 217 -5.70 2.95 5.05
CA ARG A 217 -5.67 3.59 6.37
C ARG A 217 -4.35 4.31 6.64
N ILE A 218 -3.23 3.69 6.32
CA ILE A 218 -1.91 4.31 6.47
C ILE A 218 -1.81 5.57 5.62
N LEU A 219 -2.33 5.55 4.38
CA LEU A 219 -2.40 6.72 3.52
C LEU A 219 -3.30 7.82 4.11
N ASP A 220 -4.45 7.47 4.69
CA ASP A 220 -5.32 8.43 5.38
C ASP A 220 -4.63 9.06 6.62
N ILE A 221 -3.88 8.27 7.40
CA ILE A 221 -3.09 8.77 8.55
C ILE A 221 -1.97 9.71 8.08
N SER A 222 -1.36 9.40 6.94
CA SER A 222 -0.23 10.18 6.40
C SER A 222 -0.61 11.60 5.99
N CYS A 223 -1.88 11.83 5.63
CA CYS A 223 -2.40 13.05 5.00
C CYS A 223 -1.61 13.44 3.74
N LEU A 224 -0.99 12.48 3.04
CA LEU A 224 -0.33 12.75 1.76
C LEU A 224 -1.35 13.26 0.71
N PRO A 225 -0.94 14.18 -0.17
CA PRO A 225 -1.83 14.68 -1.21
C PRO A 225 -2.22 13.54 -2.15
N LYS A 226 -3.53 13.35 -2.35
CA LYS A 226 -4.06 12.35 -3.28
C LYS A 226 -3.62 12.69 -4.72
N GLY A 227 -3.36 11.66 -5.51
CA GLY A 227 -2.90 11.77 -6.88
C GLY A 227 -2.83 10.40 -7.56
N GLU A 228 -2.61 10.41 -8.87
CA GLU A 228 -2.62 9.20 -9.70
C GLU A 228 -1.62 8.15 -9.20
N GLU A 229 -0.45 8.57 -8.74
CA GLU A 229 0.57 7.67 -8.21
C GLU A 229 0.06 6.90 -6.99
N LEU A 230 -0.54 7.59 -6.01
CA LEU A 230 -1.05 6.94 -4.80
C LEU A 230 -2.25 6.04 -5.10
N GLU A 231 -3.06 6.36 -6.11
CA GLU A 231 -4.14 5.48 -6.58
C GLU A 231 -3.58 4.21 -7.23
N GLN A 232 -2.53 4.33 -8.06
CA GLN A 232 -1.83 3.17 -8.62
C GLN A 232 -1.19 2.31 -7.53
N PHE A 233 -0.61 2.94 -6.50
CA PHE A 233 -0.04 2.24 -5.34
C PHE A 233 -1.10 1.52 -4.52
N GLN A 234 -2.27 2.14 -4.30
CA GLN A 234 -3.42 1.52 -3.65
C GLN A 234 -3.94 0.34 -4.47
N SER A 235 -4.06 0.47 -5.80
CA SER A 235 -4.46 -0.66 -6.65
C SER A 235 -3.44 -1.80 -6.62
N LEU A 236 -2.15 -1.50 -6.47
CA LEU A 236 -1.13 -2.52 -6.32
C LEU A 236 -1.29 -3.25 -4.98
N ALA A 237 -1.49 -2.51 -3.88
CA ALA A 237 -1.76 -3.08 -2.57
C ALA A 237 -3.02 -3.96 -2.56
N ASN A 238 -4.12 -3.52 -3.19
CA ASN A 238 -5.34 -4.32 -3.32
C ASN A 238 -5.13 -5.63 -4.10
N SER A 239 -4.10 -5.70 -4.96
CA SER A 239 -3.76 -6.91 -5.72
C SER A 239 -2.78 -7.83 -4.99
N PHE A 240 -2.18 -7.34 -3.90
CA PHE A 240 -1.20 -8.08 -3.12
C PHE A 240 -1.91 -8.99 -2.11
N ALA A 241 -1.83 -10.30 -2.34
CA ALA A 241 -2.37 -11.32 -1.46
C ALA A 241 -1.19 -12.00 -0.73
N PRO A 242 -0.96 -11.72 0.56
CA PRO A 242 0.02 -12.48 1.33
C PRO A 242 -0.36 -13.96 1.38
N GLY A 243 0.64 -14.84 1.50
CA GLY A 243 0.43 -16.31 1.46
C GLY A 243 -0.50 -16.90 2.54
N TRP A 244 -0.99 -16.07 3.45
CA TRP A 244 -1.85 -16.37 4.59
C TRP A 244 -3.08 -15.44 4.56
N ALA A 245 -3.71 -15.35 3.39
CA ALA A 245 -4.86 -14.50 3.12
C ALA A 245 -5.96 -14.66 4.18
N HIS A 246 -6.40 -13.53 4.77
CA HIS A 246 -7.30 -13.38 5.92
C HIS A 246 -6.65 -13.71 7.26
N PHE A 247 -6.24 -12.65 7.95
CA PHE A 247 -5.60 -12.76 9.26
C PHE A 247 -6.30 -11.90 10.29
N SER A 248 -6.21 -12.33 11.55
CA SER A 248 -6.62 -11.51 12.68
C SER A 248 -5.80 -10.25 12.69
N GLY A 249 -6.42 -9.08 12.56
CA GLY A 249 -5.77 -7.78 12.41
C GLY A 249 -4.85 -7.31 13.55
N ASP A 250 -4.26 -8.20 14.36
CA ASP A 250 -3.27 -7.82 15.36
C ASP A 250 -2.03 -7.14 14.74
N ALA A 251 -1.35 -6.34 15.57
CA ALA A 251 -0.22 -5.52 15.14
C ALA A 251 0.95 -6.34 14.58
N THR A 252 1.18 -7.55 15.10
CA THR A 252 2.27 -8.43 14.65
C THR A 252 2.04 -8.85 13.22
N ARG A 253 0.82 -9.28 12.90
CA ARG A 253 0.45 -9.70 11.56
C ARG A 253 0.46 -8.54 10.57
N VAL A 254 -0.02 -7.36 10.99
CA VAL A 254 0.08 -6.14 10.15
C VAL A 254 1.54 -5.83 9.79
N ALA A 255 2.46 -5.95 10.74
CA ALA A 255 3.88 -5.75 10.47
C ALA A 255 4.43 -6.81 9.49
N GLU A 256 4.10 -8.09 9.69
CA GLU A 256 4.53 -9.20 8.81
C GLU A 256 4.09 -8.98 7.35
N VAL A 257 2.82 -8.62 7.10
CA VAL A 257 2.34 -8.39 5.73
C VAL A 257 3.01 -7.19 5.07
N ILE A 258 3.27 -6.12 5.82
CA ILE A 258 3.97 -4.95 5.28
C ILE A 258 5.40 -5.34 4.90
N VAL A 259 6.11 -6.12 5.73
CA VAL A 259 7.47 -6.60 5.42
C VAL A 259 7.47 -7.50 4.19
N GLU A 260 6.48 -8.39 4.06
CA GLU A 260 6.30 -9.22 2.87
C GLU A 260 6.09 -8.37 1.60
N PHE A 261 5.22 -7.37 1.67
CA PHE A 261 4.96 -6.44 0.57
C PHE A 261 6.19 -5.63 0.19
N VAL A 262 6.91 -5.05 1.17
CA VAL A 262 8.13 -4.28 0.93
C VAL A 262 9.19 -5.14 0.25
N SER A 263 9.33 -6.40 0.69
CA SER A 263 10.26 -7.36 0.10
C SER A 263 9.87 -7.74 -1.33
N HIS A 264 8.57 -7.99 -1.57
CA HIS A 264 8.03 -8.24 -2.90
C HIS A 264 8.36 -7.09 -3.87
N VAL A 265 8.11 -5.84 -3.45
CA VAL A 265 8.45 -4.65 -4.22
C VAL A 265 9.95 -4.54 -4.49
N ALA A 266 10.81 -4.87 -3.52
CA ALA A 266 12.26 -4.81 -3.69
C ALA A 266 12.78 -5.81 -4.74
N VAL A 267 12.23 -7.03 -4.79
CA VAL A 267 12.57 -8.04 -5.80
C VAL A 267 12.13 -7.62 -7.20
N VAL A 268 10.96 -6.99 -7.32
CA VAL A 268 10.48 -6.48 -8.62
C VAL A 268 11.41 -5.38 -9.18
N ARG A 269 12.11 -4.64 -8.31
CA ARG A 269 13.09 -3.60 -8.69
C ARG A 269 14.42 -4.14 -9.19
N SER A 270 14.90 -5.28 -8.69
CA SER A 270 16.23 -5.79 -9.04
C SER A 270 16.31 -6.44 -10.43
N SER A 271 15.18 -6.72 -11.06
CA SER A 271 15.12 -7.29 -12.42
C SER A 271 15.23 -6.25 -13.55
N GLU A 272 15.50 -4.98 -13.25
CA GLU A 272 15.49 -3.83 -14.18
C GLU A 272 16.26 -3.97 -15.51
N LYS A 273 17.20 -4.91 -15.66
CA LYS A 273 18.06 -5.01 -16.84
C LYS A 273 17.44 -5.68 -18.09
N ASP A 274 16.29 -6.32 -17.98
CA ASP A 274 15.87 -7.28 -19.02
C ASP A 274 14.99 -6.70 -20.14
N LEU A 275 14.49 -5.44 -20.02
CA LEU A 275 13.50 -4.91 -20.97
C LEU A 275 14.07 -4.43 -22.31
N GLU A 276 15.30 -3.91 -22.32
CA GLU A 276 15.90 -3.32 -23.53
C GLU A 276 16.72 -4.33 -24.33
N GLU A 277 17.19 -5.42 -23.72
CA GLU A 277 18.05 -6.43 -24.37
C GLU A 277 17.27 -7.64 -24.90
N GLU A 278 16.00 -7.85 -24.51
CA GLU A 278 15.22 -9.06 -24.86
C GLU A 278 14.13 -8.87 -25.93
N GLY A 279 13.94 -7.68 -26.51
CA GLY A 279 12.92 -7.43 -27.53
C GLY A 279 13.28 -8.06 -28.88
N GLY A 280 12.60 -9.13 -29.29
CA GLY A 280 12.69 -9.67 -30.65
C GLY A 280 11.32 -9.95 -31.26
N PRO A 281 11.24 -10.41 -32.51
CA PRO A 281 9.98 -10.47 -33.27
C PRO A 281 8.87 -11.33 -32.61
N ASP A 282 9.24 -12.29 -31.75
CA ASP A 282 8.30 -13.16 -31.03
C ASP A 282 8.16 -12.80 -29.53
N SER A 283 8.53 -11.59 -29.12
CA SER A 283 8.29 -11.12 -27.74
C SER A 283 6.87 -10.58 -27.55
N VAL A 284 6.21 -10.99 -26.47
CA VAL A 284 4.90 -10.51 -26.02
C VAL A 284 5.08 -9.73 -24.73
N VAL A 285 4.57 -8.50 -24.72
CA VAL A 285 4.61 -7.64 -23.54
C VAL A 285 3.42 -7.96 -22.63
N LEU A 286 3.67 -8.27 -21.36
CA LEU A 286 2.66 -8.62 -20.36
C LEU A 286 2.50 -7.46 -19.38
N GLY A 287 1.31 -6.92 -19.14
CA GLY A 287 1.17 -5.85 -18.14
C GLY A 287 -0.23 -5.65 -17.62
N THR A 288 -0.36 -4.86 -16.55
CA THR A 288 -1.69 -4.46 -16.08
C THR A 288 -2.27 -3.37 -16.99
N LEU A 289 -3.61 -3.27 -17.04
CA LEU A 289 -4.31 -2.21 -17.76
C LEU A 289 -3.80 -0.80 -17.37
N HIS A 290 -3.50 -0.58 -16.10
CA HIS A 290 -2.93 0.67 -15.58
C HIS A 290 -1.51 0.92 -16.10
N ALA A 291 -0.65 -0.11 -16.08
CA ALA A 291 0.74 0.01 -16.52
C ALA A 291 0.88 0.27 -18.03
N ALA A 292 -0.16 0.00 -18.81
CA ALA A 292 -0.17 0.21 -20.25
C ALA A 292 -0.43 1.67 -20.68
N LYS A 293 -0.75 2.58 -19.74
CA LYS A 293 -1.07 3.98 -20.04
C LYS A 293 0.11 4.64 -20.77
N GLY A 294 -0.18 5.27 -21.92
CA GLY A 294 0.82 5.94 -22.74
C GLY A 294 1.64 5.03 -23.66
N LEU A 295 1.42 3.71 -23.62
CA LEU A 295 2.02 2.75 -24.54
C LEU A 295 1.07 2.44 -25.70
N GLU A 296 1.60 1.90 -26.80
CA GLU A 296 0.81 1.45 -27.94
C GLU A 296 1.46 0.25 -28.64
N PHE A 297 0.64 -0.72 -29.03
CA PHE A 297 1.06 -1.96 -29.68
C PHE A 297 0.23 -2.20 -30.94
N ASP A 298 0.80 -2.89 -31.92
CA ASP A 298 0.08 -3.25 -33.13
C ASP A 298 -1.08 -4.21 -32.84
N ALA A 299 -0.84 -5.19 -31.96
CA ALA A 299 -1.85 -6.13 -31.47
C ALA A 299 -1.90 -6.16 -29.94
N VAL A 300 -3.10 -5.98 -29.37
CA VAL A 300 -3.34 -6.06 -27.92
C VAL A 300 -4.42 -7.09 -27.65
N ALA A 301 -4.18 -7.95 -26.66
CA ALA A 301 -5.20 -8.80 -26.06
C ALA A 301 -5.48 -8.33 -24.63
N ILE A 302 -6.74 -8.12 -24.27
CA ILE A 302 -7.18 -7.86 -22.90
C ILE A 302 -7.80 -9.14 -22.37
N ILE A 303 -7.21 -9.70 -21.31
CA ILE A 303 -7.61 -10.98 -20.74
C ILE A 303 -8.33 -10.83 -19.39
N GLY A 304 -9.33 -11.66 -19.17
CA GLY A 304 -10.10 -11.72 -17.94
C GLY A 304 -11.15 -10.63 -17.86
N CYS A 305 -11.77 -10.23 -18.99
CA CYS A 305 -12.85 -9.27 -19.01
C CYS A 305 -14.18 -9.89 -18.52
N ASN A 306 -14.15 -10.37 -17.27
CA ASN A 306 -15.23 -11.04 -16.57
C ASN A 306 -15.75 -10.15 -15.44
N GLU A 307 -17.01 -10.34 -15.07
CA GLU A 307 -17.59 -9.69 -13.90
C GLU A 307 -16.74 -9.99 -12.65
N ASN A 308 -16.61 -9.01 -11.75
CA ASN A 308 -15.75 -9.04 -10.56
C ASN A 308 -14.24 -9.05 -10.82
N ASN A 309 -13.77 -9.17 -12.06
CA ASN A 309 -12.39 -8.86 -12.43
C ASN A 309 -12.31 -7.50 -13.13
N ILE A 310 -13.09 -7.29 -14.19
CA ILE A 310 -13.23 -6.01 -14.88
C ILE A 310 -14.73 -5.80 -15.05
N PRO A 311 -15.42 -4.98 -14.24
CA PRO A 311 -14.89 -4.18 -13.13
C PRO A 311 -14.40 -5.04 -11.95
N HIS A 312 -13.45 -4.52 -11.19
CA HIS A 312 -12.94 -5.17 -9.98
C HIS A 312 -14.05 -5.41 -8.95
N TYR A 313 -14.00 -6.53 -8.21
CA TYR A 313 -15.00 -6.92 -7.21
C TYR A 313 -15.35 -5.84 -6.16
N TYR A 314 -14.39 -4.97 -5.82
CA TYR A 314 -14.58 -3.86 -4.87
C TYR A 314 -15.26 -2.61 -5.45
N THR A 315 -15.67 -2.64 -6.71
CA THR A 315 -16.36 -1.52 -7.35
C THR A 315 -17.80 -1.47 -6.84
N GLN A 316 -18.14 -0.47 -6.03
CA GLN A 316 -19.43 -0.37 -5.34
C GLN A 316 -20.21 0.90 -5.68
N THR A 317 -19.54 1.94 -6.18
CA THR A 317 -20.14 3.25 -6.49
C THR A 317 -20.13 3.52 -7.99
N ASP A 318 -21.05 4.39 -8.45
CA ASP A 318 -21.15 4.77 -9.86
C ASP A 318 -19.86 5.44 -10.35
N GLU A 319 -19.20 6.25 -9.51
CA GLU A 319 -17.90 6.85 -9.83
C GLU A 319 -16.81 5.79 -10.02
N GLN A 320 -16.76 4.77 -9.16
CA GLN A 320 -15.80 3.68 -9.33
C GLN A 320 -16.09 2.84 -10.59
N TYR A 321 -17.37 2.61 -10.92
CA TYR A 321 -17.73 1.94 -12.18
C TYR A 321 -17.34 2.77 -13.41
N ALA A 322 -17.49 4.08 -13.35
CA ALA A 322 -17.04 4.98 -14.41
C ALA A 322 -15.51 4.91 -14.58
N GLU A 323 -14.77 4.85 -13.48
CA GLU A 323 -13.31 4.72 -13.52
C GLU A 323 -12.84 3.35 -14.04
N GLU A 324 -13.41 2.24 -13.59
CA GLU A 324 -13.08 0.91 -14.13
C GLU A 324 -13.39 0.81 -15.63
N ARG A 325 -14.47 1.45 -16.08
CA ARG A 325 -14.79 1.56 -17.52
C ARG A 325 -13.73 2.37 -18.27
N ARG A 326 -13.22 3.46 -17.66
CA ARG A 326 -12.12 4.27 -18.21
C ARG A 326 -10.83 3.46 -18.32
N VAL A 327 -10.49 2.67 -17.29
CA VAL A 327 -9.32 1.79 -17.29
C VAL A 327 -9.39 0.77 -18.44
N LEU A 328 -10.55 0.12 -18.62
CA LEU A 328 -10.77 -0.79 -19.75
C LEU A 328 -10.64 -0.06 -21.10
N TYR A 329 -11.28 1.11 -21.24
CA TYR A 329 -11.20 1.92 -22.46
C TYR A 329 -9.75 2.34 -22.79
N VAL A 330 -8.98 2.78 -21.79
CA VAL A 330 -7.55 3.09 -21.98
C VAL A 330 -6.80 1.86 -22.46
N GLY A 331 -7.04 0.68 -21.87
CA GLY A 331 -6.46 -0.59 -22.33
C GLY A 331 -6.81 -0.91 -23.79
N MET A 332 -8.07 -0.75 -24.20
CA MET A 332 -8.52 -1.03 -25.57
C MET A 332 -7.85 -0.10 -26.58
N THR A 333 -7.71 1.18 -26.24
CA THR A 333 -7.04 2.19 -27.10
C THR A 333 -5.52 2.03 -27.19
N ARG A 334 -4.91 1.05 -26.51
CA ARG A 334 -3.50 0.72 -26.71
C ARG A 334 -3.26 -0.07 -28.01
N ALA A 335 -4.32 -0.64 -28.60
CA ALA A 335 -4.26 -1.38 -29.85
C ALA A 335 -4.28 -0.45 -31.07
N ARG A 336 -3.31 -0.59 -31.97
CA ARG A 336 -3.30 0.15 -33.25
C ARG A 336 -4.02 -0.55 -34.38
N LYS A 337 -3.94 -1.88 -34.46
CA LYS A 337 -4.44 -2.66 -35.60
C LYS A 337 -5.39 -3.77 -35.18
N LEU A 338 -4.99 -4.56 -34.19
CA LEU A 338 -5.73 -5.74 -33.73
C LEU A 338 -6.00 -5.62 -32.23
N LEU A 339 -7.26 -5.76 -31.85
CA LEU A 339 -7.70 -5.83 -30.46
C LEU A 339 -8.46 -7.14 -30.26
N LEU A 340 -8.03 -7.92 -29.27
CA LEU A 340 -8.83 -8.99 -28.71
C LEU A 340 -9.25 -8.61 -27.29
N VAL A 341 -10.52 -8.76 -26.96
CA VAL A 341 -10.98 -8.70 -25.57
C VAL A 341 -11.61 -10.04 -25.26
N SER A 342 -11.01 -10.77 -24.33
CA SER A 342 -11.47 -12.10 -23.95
C SER A 342 -12.18 -12.07 -22.60
N ALA A 343 -13.19 -12.93 -22.51
CA ALA A 343 -13.93 -13.25 -21.31
C ALA A 343 -14.18 -14.76 -21.30
N LEU A 344 -14.22 -15.38 -20.13
CA LEU A 344 -14.41 -16.81 -20.00
C LEU A 344 -15.90 -17.15 -20.10
N SER A 345 -16.27 -18.04 -21.02
CA SER A 345 -17.67 -18.42 -21.26
C SER A 345 -18.37 -19.12 -20.08
N ARG A 346 -17.62 -19.70 -19.14
CA ARG A 346 -18.15 -20.31 -17.92
C ARG A 346 -18.30 -19.33 -16.74
N GLY A 347 -17.80 -18.11 -16.86
CA GLY A 347 -18.05 -17.01 -15.92
C GLY A 347 -19.16 -16.08 -16.43
N GLN A 348 -19.61 -15.15 -15.59
CA GLN A 348 -20.37 -14.00 -16.11
C GLN A 348 -19.38 -13.06 -16.83
N PRO A 349 -19.55 -12.79 -18.14
CA PRO A 349 -18.78 -11.78 -18.82
C PRO A 349 -18.94 -10.42 -18.14
N SER A 350 -17.94 -9.56 -18.26
CA SER A 350 -18.01 -8.20 -17.73
C SER A 350 -19.27 -7.49 -18.20
N ARG A 351 -19.94 -6.78 -17.29
CA ARG A 351 -21.01 -5.83 -17.62
C ARG A 351 -20.58 -4.70 -18.57
N PHE A 352 -19.28 -4.50 -18.78
CA PHE A 352 -18.76 -3.53 -19.74
C PHE A 352 -18.72 -4.07 -21.17
N LEU A 353 -18.84 -5.39 -21.35
CA LEU A 353 -18.93 -6.01 -22.67
C LEU A 353 -20.37 -5.99 -23.17
N VAL A 354 -20.50 -5.74 -24.46
CA VAL A 354 -21.75 -5.96 -25.21
C VAL A 354 -21.57 -7.29 -25.97
N PRO A 355 -22.58 -8.16 -26.06
CA PRO A 355 -22.46 -9.42 -26.79
C PRO A 355 -21.96 -9.20 -28.24
N GLY A 356 -20.94 -9.95 -28.66
CA GLY A 356 -20.34 -9.92 -30.00
C GLY A 356 -19.88 -11.31 -30.45
N GLU A 357 -19.18 -11.39 -31.59
CA GLU A 357 -18.66 -12.66 -32.15
C GLU A 357 -17.81 -13.43 -31.14
N ARG A 358 -18.06 -14.74 -31.09
CA ARG A 358 -17.52 -15.68 -30.12
C ARG A 358 -16.32 -16.41 -30.71
N LEU A 359 -15.21 -16.49 -29.97
CA LEU A 359 -14.03 -17.26 -30.36
C LEU A 359 -14.26 -18.79 -30.30
N ASP A 360 -15.45 -19.20 -29.85
CA ASP A 360 -15.94 -20.57 -29.75
C ASP A 360 -16.85 -21.00 -30.93
N GLU A 361 -16.79 -20.31 -32.07
CA GLU A 361 -17.26 -20.84 -33.37
C GLU A 361 -16.13 -21.41 -34.23
#